data_AF-A0A0Q5UX36-F1
#
_entry.id   AF-A0A0Q5UX36-F1
#
_cell.length_a   1.000
_cell.length_b   1.000
_cell.length_c   1.000
_cell.angle_alpha   90.00
_cell.angle_beta   90.00
_cell.angle_gamma   90.00
#
_symmetry.space_group_name_H-M   'P 1'
#
loop_
_entity.id
_entity.type
_entity.pdbx_description
1 polymer ?
#
loop_
_entity_poly.entity_id
_entity_poly.type
_entity_poly.pdbx_seq_one_letter_code
_entity_poly.pdbx_strand_id
1 'polypeptide(L)' 'MTFFCYIESDILTVPHMEPLEAESVDEAKSEAERLLYAHASGYAAHVFKEEERLLTIRRPTARQDTRH' A
#
# COMPACT_ATOMS: atom_id res chain seq x y z
N MET A 1 -10.86 -6.62 -14.33
CA MET A 1 -9.69 -7.21 -13.63
C MET A 1 -9.80 -6.78 -12.19
N THR A 2 -9.45 -7.63 -11.22
CA THR A 2 -9.56 -7.25 -9.81
C THR A 2 -8.17 -7.11 -9.22
N PHE A 3 -7.87 -5.92 -8.73
CA PHE A 3 -6.67 -5.66 -7.96
C PHE A 3 -7.02 -5.64 -6.47
N PHE A 4 -6.09 -6.08 -5.63
CA PHE A 4 -6.23 -6.02 -4.18
C PHE A 4 -5.08 -5.21 -3.60
N CYS A 5 -5.37 -4.38 -2.61
CA CYS A 5 -4.38 -3.67 -1.83
C CYS A 5 -4.27 -4.31 -0.46
N TYR A 6 -3.05 -4.62 -0.07
CA TYR A 6 -2.70 -5.08 1.26
C TYR A 6 -1.91 -3.98 1.97
N ILE A 7 -2.45 -3.44 3.07
CA ILE A 7 -1.76 -2.42 3.88
C ILE A 7 -1.03 -3.09 5.04
N GLU A 8 0.30 -3.01 5.04
CA GLU A 8 1.13 -3.36 6.19
C GLU A 8 1.17 -2.18 7.16
N SER A 9 0.82 -2.43 8.42
CA SER A 9 0.82 -1.43 9.49
C SER A 9 1.40 -2.01 10.77
N ASP A 10 2.01 -1.17 11.61
CA ASP A 10 2.64 -1.59 12.88
C ASP A 10 1.62 -1.85 14.00
N ILE A 11 0.36 -1.47 13.81
CA ILE A 11 -0.66 -1.45 14.87
C ILE A 11 -1.70 -2.56 14.67
N LEU A 12 -1.95 -2.99 13.43
CA LEU A 12 -2.91 -4.04 13.14
C LEU A 12 -2.22 -5.40 13.09
N THR A 13 -2.57 -6.27 14.04
CA THR A 13 -2.21 -7.69 14.02
C THR A 13 -2.90 -8.45 12.88
N VAL A 14 -3.96 -7.87 12.31
CA VAL A 14 -4.74 -8.47 11.22
C VAL A 14 -4.41 -7.76 9.91
N PRO A 15 -3.99 -8.52 8.88
CA PRO A 15 -3.83 -8.04 7.52
C PRO A 15 -5.08 -7.32 6.98
N HIS A 16 -4.97 -6.05 6.55
CA HIS A 16 -6.06 -5.37 5.86
C HIS A 16 -5.89 -5.51 4.34
N MET A 17 -6.71 -6.37 3.73
CA MET A 17 -6.81 -6.52 2.27
C MET A 17 -8.13 -5.96 1.76
N GLU A 18 -8.08 -5.06 0.79
CA GLU A 18 -9.27 -4.46 0.17
C GLU A 18 -9.18 -4.52 -1.36
N PRO A 19 -10.31 -4.70 -2.06
CA PRO A 19 -10.36 -4.58 -3.51
C PRO A 19 -10.13 -3.13 -3.94
N LEU A 20 -9.36 -2.94 -5.00
CA LEU A 20 -9.12 -1.64 -5.62
C LEU A 20 -10.08 -1.43 -6.78
N GLU A 21 -10.72 -0.26 -6.81
CA GLU A 21 -11.43 0.21 -8.00
C GLU A 21 -10.41 0.73 -9.02
N ALA A 22 -9.86 -0.18 -9.81
CA ALA A 22 -8.87 0.11 -10.84
C ALA A 22 -8.99 -0.83 -12.04
N GLU A 23 -8.82 -0.29 -13.24
CA GLU A 23 -8.80 -1.07 -14.49
C GLU A 23 -7.38 -1.30 -15.01
N SER A 24 -6.41 -0.55 -14.48
CA SER A 24 -5.00 -0.62 -14.85
C SER A 24 -4.06 -0.68 -13.65
N VAL A 25 -2.81 -1.07 -13.88
CA VAL A 25 -1.78 -1.13 -12.83
C VAL A 25 -1.45 0.27 -12.29
N ASP A 26 -1.46 1.30 -13.14
CA ASP A 26 -1.20 2.69 -12.76
C ASP A 26 -2.32 3.28 -11.89
N GLU A 27 -3.58 2.97 -12.23
CA GLU A 27 -4.73 3.31 -11.37
C GLU A 27 -4.66 2.57 -10.03
N ALA A 28 -4.37 1.27 -10.06
CA ALA A 28 -4.26 0.46 -8.85
C ALA A 28 -3.14 0.96 -7.93
N LYS A 29 -2.02 1.40 -8.51
CA LYS A 29 -0.94 2.07 -7.77
C LYS A 29 -1.43 3.36 -7.11
N SER A 30 -2.12 4.21 -7.86
CA SER A 30 -2.61 5.51 -7.36
C SER A 30 -3.61 5.33 -6.22
N GLU A 31 -4.51 4.35 -6.35
CA GLU A 31 -5.49 4.05 -5.31
C GLU A 31 -4.85 3.40 -4.08
N ALA A 32 -3.92 2.46 -4.26
CA ALA A 32 -3.15 1.88 -3.16
C ALA A 32 -2.30 2.91 -2.42
N GLU A 33 -1.74 3.88 -3.13
CA GLU A 33 -1.04 5.01 -2.52
C GLU A 33 -1.99 5.86 -1.68
N ARG A 34 -3.17 6.20 -2.20
CA ARG A 34 -4.21 6.93 -1.47
C ARG A 34 -4.62 6.20 -0.19
N LEU A 35 -4.85 4.89 -0.27
CA LEU A 35 -5.16 4.05 0.90
C LEU A 35 -4.00 4.06 1.90
N LEU A 36 -2.77 3.84 1.44
CA LEU A 36 -1.59 3.90 2.30
C LEU A 36 -1.52 5.22 3.07
N TYR A 37 -1.76 6.35 2.40
CA TYR A 37 -1.75 7.68 3.02
C TYR A 37 -2.93 7.92 3.98
N ALA A 38 -4.10 7.33 3.72
CA ALA A 38 -5.25 7.36 4.62
C ALA A 38 -4.99 6.57 5.93
N HIS A 39 -4.26 5.46 5.85
CA HIS A 39 -3.87 4.67 7.03
C HIS A 39 -2.62 5.26 7.68
N ALA A 40 -2.79 6.12 8.69
CA ALA A 40 -1.67 6.79 9.39
C ALA A 40 -0.62 5.83 9.98
N SER A 41 -1.03 4.60 10.33
CA SER A 41 -0.17 3.54 10.84
C SER A 41 0.42 2.62 9.77
N GLY A 42 -0.04 2.75 8.53
CA GLY A 42 0.42 1.97 7.39
C GLY A 42 1.77 2.47 6.89
N TYR A 43 2.75 1.58 6.76
CA TYR A 43 4.08 1.91 6.25
C TYR A 43 4.32 1.37 4.84
N ALA A 44 3.59 0.33 4.41
CA ALA A 44 3.63 -0.18 3.05
C ALA A 44 2.25 -0.60 2.54
N ALA A 45 2.06 -0.49 1.23
CA ALA A 45 0.92 -1.01 0.50
C ALA A 45 1.40 -1.92 -0.62
N HIS A 46 0.86 -3.14 -0.67
CA HIS A 46 1.18 -4.12 -1.70
C HIS A 46 -0.02 -4.30 -2.61
N VAL A 47 0.18 -4.19 -3.92
CA VAL A 47 -0.88 -4.43 -4.90
C VAL A 47 -0.73 -5.82 -5.47
N PHE A 48 -1.83 -6.57 -5.43
CA PHE A 48 -1.96 -7.89 -5.98
C PHE A 48 -2.94 -7.88 -7.14
N LYS A 49 -2.73 -8.77 -8.10
CA LYS A 49 -3.70 -9.14 -9.12
C LYS A 49 -3.88 -10.65 -9.00
N GLU A 50 -5.07 -11.07 -8.61
CA GLU A 50 -5.35 -12.46 -8.24
C GLU A 50 -4.39 -12.94 -7.13
N GLU A 51 -3.46 -13.84 -7.45
CA GLU A 51 -2.46 -14.38 -6.50
C GLU A 51 -1.06 -13.76 -6.70
N GLU A 52 -0.88 -12.91 -7.71
CA GLU A 52 0.41 -12.32 -8.07
C GLU A 52 0.58 -10.93 -7.45
N ARG A 53 1.69 -10.73 -6.74
CA ARG A 53 2.07 -9.40 -6.24
C ARG A 53 2.74 -8.59 -7.34
N LEU A 54 2.08 -7.53 -7.80
CA LEU A 54 2.56 -6.70 -8.89
C LEU A 54 3.55 -5.62 -8.43
N LEU A 55 3.25 -4.96 -7.31
CA LEU A 55 4.06 -3.83 -6.83
C LEU A 55 3.93 -3.62 -5.32
N THR A 56 4.85 -2.83 -4.78
CA THR A 56 4.89 -2.43 -3.37
C THR A 56 5.22 -0.95 -3.29
N ILE A 57 4.36 -0.21 -2.60
CA ILE A 57 4.49 1.21 -2.31
C ILE A 57 4.89 1.32 -0.85
N ARG A 58 5.93 2.10 -0.55
CA ARG A 58 6.36 2.34 0.82
C ARG A 58 6.23 3.81 1.11
N ARG A 59 5.73 4.16 2.30
CA ARG A 59 5.86 5.55 2.75
C ARG A 59 7.36 5.86 2.85
N PRO A 60 7.81 7.02 2.36
CA PRO A 60 9.15 7.47 2.68
C PRO A 60 9.21 7.57 4.21
N THR A 61 10.02 6.72 4.83
CA THR A 61 10.29 6.84 6.25
C THR A 61 10.82 8.24 6.46
N ALA A 62 10.19 9.01 7.35
CA ALA A 62 10.75 10.26 7.84
C ALA A 62 11.99 9.93 8.68
N ARG A 63 13.05 9.49 8.00
CA ARG A 63 14.38 9.28 8.56
C ARG A 63 15.36 9.69 7.48
N GLN A 64 15.39 11.00 7.23
CA GLN A 64 16.58 11.67 6.74
C GLN A 64 17.08 12.58 7.86
N ASP A 65 18.14 12.08 8.51
CA ASP A 65 19.30 12.85 8.96
C ASP A 65 19.11 14.07 9.87
N THR A 66 19.02 13.82 11.18
CA THR A 66 19.65 14.69 12.19
C THR A 66 20.83 13.96 12.81
N ARG A 67 21.95 13.95 12.07
CA ARG A 67 23.29 13.82 12.65
C ARG A 67 24.15 14.95 12.09
N HIS A 68 24.18 16.08 12.78
CA HIS A 68 25.33 16.97 12.80
C HIS A 68 25.46 17.57 14.19
#